data_AF-A0A7J4MKK6-F1
#
_entry.id   AF-A0A7J4MKK6-F1
#
_cell.length_a   1.000
_cell.length_b   1.000
_cell.length_c   1.000
_cell.angle_alpha   90.00
_cell.angle_beta   90.00
_cell.angle_gamma   90.00
#
_symmetry.space_group_name_H-M   'P 1'
#
loop_
_entity.id
_entity.type
_entity.pdbx_description
1 polymer ?
#
loop_
_entity_poly.entity_id
_entity_poly.type
_entity_poly.pdbx_seq_one_letter_code
_entity_poly.pdbx_strand_id
1 'polypeptide(L)'
;MDSMLEAAIWFWIPLSLIPVGAWLSISGKAKSLGKIIAVAGLLLVMISSWTVPASDSTAGGHLLLSILAPSLLLAYGVHGMVFGGNVPVGRLDSTARWSGSIAIIVSLLIFCLMHWYNLTPLWRDDEVNPYWIVFWPTFLLFSTSLSSASAVALVSYGDNRLSESIRLAILSVIMAGIALAAMIFDGYMTTSDEFRDYLWLATADIFGTIVGISLAIGAFAMVIWAYENSLPLPENSLPPTEEEIKHVVSLAENHIGGEEE
;
A
#
# COMPACT_ATOMS: atom_id res chain seq x y z
N MET A 1 17.73 32.08 -6.15
CA MET A 1 17.72 31.34 -7.42
C MET A 1 16.28 31.39 -7.93
N ASP A 2 15.92 30.99 -9.16
CA ASP A 2 14.50 31.00 -9.54
C ASP A 2 13.74 30.04 -8.61
N SER A 3 12.60 30.47 -8.07
CA SER A 3 11.74 29.71 -7.16
C SER A 3 11.39 28.32 -7.70
N MET A 4 11.17 28.23 -9.02
CA MET A 4 10.89 26.96 -9.69
C MET A 4 12.12 26.05 -9.73
N LEU A 5 13.30 26.63 -9.92
CA LEU A 5 14.56 25.88 -9.94
C LEU A 5 14.96 25.41 -8.54
N GLU A 6 14.67 26.20 -7.50
CA GLU A 6 14.80 25.78 -6.10
C GLU A 6 13.89 24.59 -5.78
N ALA A 7 12.61 24.65 -6.17
CA ALA A 7 11.68 23.53 -5.99
C ALA A 7 12.12 22.28 -6.77
N ALA A 8 12.61 22.44 -8.00
CA ALA A 8 13.11 21.34 -8.80
C ALA A 8 14.25 20.59 -8.11
N ILE A 9 15.23 21.33 -7.58
CA ILE A 9 16.43 20.76 -6.94
C ILE A 9 16.12 20.14 -5.59
N TRP A 10 15.35 20.84 -4.75
CA TRP A 10 15.20 20.50 -3.34
C TRP A 10 13.94 19.68 -3.02
N PHE A 11 12.98 19.59 -3.95
CA PHE A 11 11.77 18.78 -3.77
C PHE A 11 11.63 17.70 -4.85
N TRP A 12 11.58 18.09 -6.13
CA TRP A 12 11.23 17.16 -7.21
C TRP A 12 12.32 16.12 -7.50
N ILE A 13 13.60 16.53 -7.54
CA ILE A 13 14.70 15.57 -7.67
C ILE A 13 14.70 14.59 -6.48
N PRO A 14 14.70 15.04 -5.20
CA PRO A 14 14.58 14.14 -4.06
C PRO A 14 13.38 13.20 -4.11
N LEU A 15 12.20 13.70 -4.51
CA LEU A 15 10.99 12.88 -4.68
C LEU A 15 11.19 11.78 -5.71
N SER A 16 11.82 12.08 -6.86
CA SER A 16 12.13 11.11 -7.91
C SER A 16 13.17 10.06 -7.48
N LEU A 17 14.07 10.41 -6.56
CA LEU A 17 15.09 9.50 -6.04
C LEU A 17 14.51 8.42 -5.13
N ILE A 18 13.34 8.64 -4.52
CA ILE A 18 12.69 7.64 -3.65
C ILE A 18 12.39 6.33 -4.40
N PRO A 19 11.59 6.32 -5.50
CA PRO A 19 11.31 5.09 -6.23
C PRO A 19 12.56 4.50 -6.90
N VAL A 20 13.50 5.34 -7.37
CA VAL A 20 14.77 4.87 -7.96
C VAL A 20 15.62 4.15 -6.90
N GLY A 21 15.76 4.72 -5.71
CA GLY A 21 16.48 4.11 -4.59
C GLY A 21 15.81 2.81 -4.13
N ALA A 22 14.47 2.79 -4.04
CA ALA A 22 13.71 1.59 -3.72
C ALA A 22 13.94 0.48 -4.75
N TRP A 23 13.89 0.80 -6.05
CA TRP A 23 14.19 -0.13 -7.13
C TRP A 23 15.62 -0.69 -7.05
N LEU A 24 16.62 0.17 -6.82
CA LEU A 24 18.01 -0.27 -6.65
C LEU A 24 18.19 -1.18 -5.43
N SER A 25 17.40 -0.96 -4.38
CA SER A 25 17.42 -1.80 -3.18
C SER A 25 16.82 -3.18 -3.42
N ILE A 26 15.64 -3.22 -4.06
CA ILE A 26 14.87 -4.45 -4.32
C ILE A 26 15.54 -5.32 -5.39
N SER A 27 16.05 -4.69 -6.46
CA SER A 27 16.71 -5.41 -7.57
C SER A 27 18.06 -6.06 -7.18
N GLY A 28 18.58 -5.79 -5.98
CA GLY A 28 19.86 -6.31 -5.51
C GLY A 28 21.10 -5.69 -6.16
N LYS A 29 20.93 -4.87 -7.22
CA LYS A 29 22.03 -4.25 -7.98
C LYS A 29 22.91 -3.33 -7.12
N ALA A 30 22.29 -2.57 -6.21
CA ALA A 30 23.00 -1.64 -5.33
C ALA A 30 22.26 -1.52 -4.00
N LYS A 31 22.10 -2.65 -3.28
CA LYS A 31 21.17 -2.77 -2.14
C LYS A 31 21.32 -1.67 -1.08
N SER A 32 22.54 -1.43 -0.61
CA SER A 32 22.83 -0.43 0.44
C SER A 32 22.69 0.99 -0.08
N LEU A 33 23.28 1.28 -1.25
CA LEU A 33 23.21 2.59 -1.89
C LEU A 33 21.76 2.99 -2.21
N GLY A 34 20.95 2.06 -2.73
CA GLY A 34 19.53 2.28 -3.00
C GLY A 34 18.74 2.65 -1.75
N LYS A 35 19.02 2.02 -0.60
CA LYS A 35 18.42 2.42 0.69
C LYS A 35 18.81 3.84 1.07
N ILE A 36 20.11 4.16 0.97
CA ILE A 36 20.62 5.51 1.31
C ILE A 36 19.94 6.55 0.42
N ILE A 37 19.87 6.32 -0.90
CA ILE A 37 19.21 7.21 -1.86
C ILE A 37 17.73 7.40 -1.51
N ALA A 38 17.00 6.31 -1.25
CA ALA A 38 15.58 6.40 -0.93
C ALA A 38 15.31 7.13 0.39
N VAL A 39 16.10 6.84 1.43
CA VAL A 39 15.98 7.50 2.74
C VAL A 39 16.38 8.97 2.65
N ALA A 40 17.49 9.28 1.98
CA ALA A 40 17.91 10.67 1.79
C ALA A 40 16.87 11.47 0.99
N GLY A 41 16.34 10.90 -0.09
CA GLY A 41 15.25 11.50 -0.87
C GLY A 41 14.02 11.78 -0.03
N LEU A 42 13.58 10.80 0.77
CA LEU A 42 12.44 10.94 1.67
C LEU A 42 12.68 12.03 2.73
N LEU A 43 13.84 12.05 3.38
CA LEU A 43 14.19 13.07 4.37
C LEU A 43 14.19 14.47 3.77
N LEU A 44 14.78 14.64 2.58
CA LEU A 44 14.80 15.92 1.86
C LEU A 44 13.39 16.40 1.50
N VAL A 45 12.50 15.50 1.06
CA VAL A 45 11.08 15.83 0.81
C VAL A 45 10.39 16.24 2.11
N MET A 46 10.62 15.53 3.22
CA MET A 46 9.98 15.83 4.50
C MET A 46 10.41 17.16 5.11
N ILE A 47 11.66 17.57 4.91
CA ILE A 47 12.16 18.88 5.37
C ILE A 47 11.93 20.00 4.35
N SER A 48 11.22 19.73 3.25
CA SER A 48 11.08 20.68 2.14
C SER A 48 10.40 21.99 2.51
N SER A 49 9.51 21.98 3.50
CA SER A 49 8.88 23.20 4.03
C SER A 49 9.88 24.19 4.62
N TRP A 50 11.07 23.74 5.03
CA TRP A 50 12.16 24.61 5.48
C TRP A 50 13.14 24.98 4.36
N THR A 51 13.33 24.11 3.36
CA THR A 51 14.34 24.34 2.31
C THR A 51 13.80 25.15 1.13
N VAL A 52 12.52 24.98 0.77
CA VAL A 52 11.85 25.76 -0.29
C VAL A 52 10.47 26.26 0.19
N PRO A 53 10.42 27.09 1.24
CA PRO A 53 9.16 27.48 1.89
C PRO A 53 8.20 28.21 0.96
N ALA A 54 8.66 28.78 -0.15
CA ALA A 54 7.83 29.48 -1.14
C ALA A 54 7.11 28.53 -2.12
N SER A 55 7.51 27.26 -2.23
CA SER A 55 6.91 26.32 -3.18
C SER A 55 5.71 25.60 -2.57
N ASP A 56 4.58 25.55 -3.29
CA ASP A 56 3.37 24.88 -2.83
C ASP A 56 3.52 23.35 -2.77
N SER A 57 4.45 22.79 -3.54
CA SER A 57 4.77 21.35 -3.48
C SER A 57 5.25 20.91 -2.09
N THR A 58 5.80 21.84 -1.30
CA THR A 58 6.29 21.56 0.05
C THR A 58 5.18 21.27 1.07
N ALA A 59 3.92 21.61 0.77
CA ALA A 59 2.79 21.19 1.59
C ALA A 59 2.71 19.67 1.72
N GLY A 60 3.04 18.92 0.66
CA GLY A 60 3.05 17.46 0.69
C GLY A 60 4.16 16.91 1.59
N GLY A 61 5.36 17.50 1.52
CA GLY A 61 6.49 17.18 2.38
C GLY A 61 6.19 17.46 3.87
N HIS A 62 5.60 18.63 4.13
CA HIS A 62 5.12 19.01 5.45
C HIS A 62 4.12 17.99 6.00
N LEU A 63 3.10 17.62 5.22
CA LEU A 63 2.11 16.63 5.65
C LEU A 63 2.76 15.29 6.00
N LEU A 64 3.66 14.77 5.15
CA LEU A 64 4.38 13.52 5.39
C LEU A 64 5.12 13.54 6.72
N LEU A 65 5.72 14.68 7.07
CA LEU A 65 6.35 14.86 8.37
C LEU A 65 5.34 14.95 9.51
N SER A 66 4.25 15.70 9.35
CA SER A 66 3.20 15.84 10.37
C SER A 66 2.56 14.51 10.74
N ILE A 67 2.34 13.62 9.76
CA ILE A 67 1.73 12.30 9.99
C ILE A 67 2.76 11.19 10.24
N LEU A 68 4.06 11.49 10.26
CA LEU A 68 5.11 10.47 10.35
C LEU A 68 4.95 9.61 11.60
N ALA A 69 4.84 10.25 12.78
CA ALA A 69 4.75 9.54 14.06
C ALA A 69 3.54 8.59 14.13
N PRO A 70 2.29 9.03 13.89
CA PRO A 70 1.16 8.10 13.90
C PRO A 70 1.26 7.04 12.79
N SER A 71 1.83 7.36 11.62
CA SER A 71 2.02 6.40 10.53
C SER A 71 3.03 5.30 10.87
N LEU A 72 4.17 5.66 11.48
CA LEU A 72 5.17 4.68 11.94
C LEU A 72 4.61 3.80 13.07
N LEU A 73 3.83 4.39 13.99
CA LEU A 73 3.15 3.65 15.04
C LEU A 73 2.11 2.68 14.45
N LEU A 74 1.37 3.09 13.43
CA LEU A 74 0.44 2.23 12.70
C LEU A 74 1.17 1.08 12.02
N ALA A 75 2.28 1.37 11.32
CA ALA A 75 3.09 0.37 10.64
C ALA A 75 3.68 -0.66 11.62
N TYR A 76 4.22 -0.19 12.76
CA TYR A 76 4.63 -1.05 13.86
C TYR A 76 3.47 -1.91 14.37
N GLY A 77 2.30 -1.29 14.55
CA GLY A 77 1.08 -1.96 15.00
C GLY A 77 0.63 -3.10 14.10
N VAL A 78 0.56 -2.83 12.79
CA VAL A 78 0.24 -3.82 11.75
C VAL A 78 1.29 -4.94 11.73
N HIS A 79 2.58 -4.59 11.76
CA HIS A 79 3.66 -5.57 11.80
C HIS A 79 3.57 -6.49 13.02
N GLY A 80 3.34 -5.94 14.22
CA GLY A 80 3.15 -6.71 15.45
C GLY A 80 1.93 -7.63 15.39
N MET A 81 0.81 -7.15 14.84
CA MET A 81 -0.40 -7.96 14.68
C MET A 81 -0.23 -9.11 13.68
N VAL A 82 0.46 -8.86 12.56
CA VAL A 82 0.70 -9.87 11.51
C VAL A 82 1.67 -10.93 12.03
N PHE A 83 2.85 -10.52 12.51
CA PHE A 83 3.92 -11.46 12.85
C PHE A 83 3.88 -11.99 14.29
N GLY A 84 3.12 -11.38 15.20
CA GLY A 84 2.85 -11.93 16.54
C GLY A 84 1.79 -13.05 16.55
N GLY A 85 1.14 -13.30 15.41
CA GLY A 85 0.14 -14.36 15.24
C GLY A 85 0.72 -15.75 14.96
N ASN A 86 -0.12 -16.65 14.48
CA ASN A 86 0.28 -18.00 14.06
C ASN A 86 0.88 -17.95 12.64
N VAL A 87 2.06 -17.36 12.50
CA VAL A 87 2.81 -17.29 11.24
C VAL A 87 3.86 -18.42 11.23
N PRO A 88 3.98 -19.19 10.12
CA PRO A 88 4.86 -20.36 10.07
C PRO A 88 6.36 -20.01 10.12
N VAL A 89 6.76 -18.80 9.71
CA VAL A 89 8.16 -18.35 9.67
C VAL A 89 8.26 -16.90 10.15
N GLY A 90 9.30 -16.58 10.93
CA GLY A 90 9.55 -15.20 11.39
C GLY A 90 8.56 -14.69 12.44
N ARG A 91 7.98 -15.60 13.23
CA ARG A 91 7.02 -15.28 14.29
C ARG A 91 7.69 -14.45 15.39
N LEU A 92 7.06 -13.35 15.77
CA LEU A 92 7.42 -12.54 16.93
C LEU A 92 6.87 -13.17 18.21
N ASP A 93 7.37 -12.73 19.37
CA ASP A 93 6.80 -13.13 20.66
C ASP A 93 5.29 -12.81 20.70
N SER A 94 4.52 -13.63 21.42
CA SER A 94 3.07 -13.49 21.54
C SER A 94 2.61 -12.11 22.04
N THR A 95 3.44 -11.43 22.85
CA THR A 95 3.21 -10.07 23.34
C THR A 95 3.20 -9.03 22.22
N ALA A 96 3.90 -9.28 21.10
CA ALA A 96 3.96 -8.38 19.95
C ALA A 96 2.58 -8.16 19.30
N ARG A 97 1.69 -9.15 19.39
CA ARG A 97 0.31 -9.03 18.89
C ARG A 97 -0.49 -8.03 19.72
N TRP A 98 -0.31 -8.06 21.04
CA TRP A 98 -1.01 -7.17 21.97
C TRP A 98 -0.46 -5.75 21.88
N SER A 99 0.86 -5.58 21.91
CA SER A 99 1.48 -4.27 21.71
C SER A 99 1.13 -3.69 20.35
N GLY A 100 1.06 -4.54 19.31
CA GLY A 100 0.66 -4.12 17.97
C GLY A 100 -0.78 -3.61 17.91
N SER A 101 -1.71 -4.29 18.59
CA SER A 101 -3.12 -3.87 18.67
C SER A 101 -3.26 -2.50 19.35
N ILE A 102 -2.53 -2.27 20.44
CA ILE A 102 -2.51 -0.98 21.14
C ILE A 102 -1.92 0.11 20.25
N ALA A 103 -0.82 -0.17 19.55
CA ALA A 103 -0.20 0.78 18.64
C ALA A 103 -1.15 1.23 17.53
N ILE A 104 -1.95 0.31 16.95
CA ILE A 104 -2.98 0.67 15.98
C ILE A 104 -4.02 1.62 16.61
N ILE A 105 -4.56 1.26 17.78
CA ILE A 105 -5.58 2.08 18.46
C ILE A 105 -5.03 3.48 18.77
N VAL A 106 -3.84 3.56 19.35
CA VAL A 106 -3.21 4.85 19.70
C VAL A 106 -2.92 5.67 18.45
N SER A 107 -2.46 5.05 17.36
CA SER A 107 -2.25 5.74 16.08
C SER A 107 -3.55 6.33 15.54
N LEU A 108 -4.64 5.55 15.53
CA LEU A 108 -5.94 6.03 15.08
C LEU A 108 -6.49 7.14 15.96
N LEU A 109 -6.29 7.05 17.28
CA LEU A 109 -6.64 8.12 18.21
C LEU A 109 -5.86 9.40 17.90
N ILE A 110 -4.56 9.30 17.60
CA ILE A 110 -3.76 10.47 17.20
C ILE A 110 -4.34 11.07 15.91
N PHE A 111 -4.64 10.27 14.88
CA PHE A 111 -5.26 10.79 13.67
C PHE A 111 -6.62 11.45 13.93
N CYS A 112 -7.44 10.90 14.83
CA CYS A 112 -8.69 11.53 15.24
C CYS A 112 -8.42 12.88 15.95
N LEU A 113 -7.43 12.94 16.85
CA LEU A 113 -7.03 14.20 17.49
C LEU A 113 -6.47 15.22 16.51
N MET A 114 -5.82 14.78 15.42
CA MET A 114 -5.41 15.68 14.34
C MET A 114 -6.61 16.26 13.58
N HIS A 115 -7.76 15.58 13.56
CA HIS A 115 -8.97 16.12 12.93
C HIS A 115 -9.82 16.97 13.89
N TRP A 116 -10.09 16.49 15.10
CA TRP A 116 -11.02 17.10 16.06
C TRP A 116 -10.36 17.90 17.19
N TYR A 117 -9.03 18.00 17.22
CA TYR A 117 -8.31 18.72 18.26
C TYR A 117 -7.15 19.56 17.70
N ASN A 118 -6.39 20.20 18.56
CA ASN A 118 -5.31 21.16 18.21
C ASN A 118 -4.06 20.55 17.55
N LEU A 119 -4.13 19.29 17.10
CA LEU A 119 -3.05 18.59 16.41
C LEU A 119 -3.19 18.63 14.88
N THR A 120 -4.18 19.36 14.35
CA THR A 120 -4.36 19.52 12.90
C THR A 120 -3.07 20.02 12.26
N PRO A 121 -2.59 19.40 11.15
CA PRO A 121 -1.42 19.88 10.44
C PRO A 121 -1.66 21.29 9.91
N LEU A 122 -1.07 22.29 10.57
CA LEU A 122 -1.04 23.66 10.08
C LEU A 122 0.22 23.84 9.23
N TRP A 123 0.03 24.37 8.04
CA TRP A 123 1.06 24.77 7.11
C TRP A 123 1.05 26.31 7.01
N ARG A 124 1.79 26.87 6.04
CA ARG A 124 2.06 28.31 5.86
C ARG A 124 0.94 29.23 6.39
N ASP A 125 1.32 30.24 7.18
CA ASP A 125 0.42 31.26 7.74
C ASP A 125 -0.71 30.71 8.64
N ASP A 126 -0.43 29.62 9.37
CA ASP A 126 -1.37 28.91 10.26
C ASP A 126 -2.62 28.36 9.55
N GLU A 127 -2.57 28.23 8.21
CA GLU A 127 -3.62 27.60 7.43
C GLU A 127 -3.53 26.07 7.51
N VAL A 128 -4.67 25.39 7.40
CA VAL A 128 -4.68 23.92 7.36
C VAL A 128 -3.91 23.44 6.13
N ASN A 129 -3.03 22.45 6.32
CA ASN A 129 -2.33 21.85 5.20
C ASN A 129 -3.33 21.30 4.17
N PRO A 130 -3.29 21.72 2.90
CA PRO A 130 -4.31 21.39 1.91
C PRO A 130 -4.38 19.89 1.61
N TYR A 131 -3.31 19.14 1.85
CA TYR A 131 -3.31 17.69 1.66
C TYR A 131 -3.87 16.92 2.86
N TRP A 132 -4.03 17.54 4.04
CA TRP A 132 -4.64 16.88 5.20
C TRP A 132 -6.10 16.49 4.92
N ILE A 133 -6.88 17.44 4.40
CA ILE A 133 -8.29 17.22 4.07
C ILE A 133 -8.50 16.30 2.87
N VAL A 134 -7.46 16.07 2.06
CA VAL A 134 -7.44 15.03 1.03
C VAL A 134 -7.10 13.67 1.64
N PHE A 135 -6.01 13.61 2.42
CA PHE A 135 -5.47 12.39 3.01
C PHE A 135 -6.46 11.71 3.93
N TRP A 136 -7.04 12.44 4.88
CA TRP A 136 -7.83 11.85 5.96
C TRP A 136 -9.10 11.12 5.47
N PRO A 137 -10.00 11.74 4.69
CA PRO A 137 -11.16 11.03 4.12
C PRO A 137 -10.73 9.89 3.18
N THR A 138 -9.67 10.08 2.37
CA THR A 138 -9.15 9.01 1.50
C THR A 138 -8.67 7.81 2.30
N PHE A 139 -7.90 8.05 3.36
CA PHE A 139 -7.38 7.01 4.25
C PHE A 139 -8.51 6.23 4.91
N LEU A 140 -9.53 6.92 5.44
CA LEU A 140 -10.69 6.28 6.08
C LEU A 140 -11.50 5.45 5.09
N LEU A 141 -11.79 6.00 3.91
CA LEU A 141 -12.58 5.33 2.88
C LEU A 141 -11.84 4.11 2.31
N PHE A 142 -10.55 4.26 2.01
CA PHE A 142 -9.70 3.17 1.54
C PHE A 142 -9.56 2.08 2.59
N SER A 143 -9.31 2.44 3.85
CA SER A 143 -9.21 1.49 4.96
C SER A 143 -10.52 0.74 5.22
N THR A 144 -11.65 1.43 5.13
CA THR A 144 -13.00 0.84 5.23
C THR A 144 -13.20 -0.20 4.13
N SER A 145 -12.96 0.20 2.88
CA SER A 145 -13.18 -0.63 1.70
C SER A 145 -12.25 -1.84 1.67
N LEU A 146 -10.95 -1.63 1.91
CA LEU A 146 -9.95 -2.69 1.92
C LEU A 146 -10.22 -3.71 3.03
N SER A 147 -10.59 -3.25 4.23
CA SER A 147 -10.90 -4.15 5.35
C SER A 147 -12.17 -4.94 5.09
N SER A 148 -13.20 -4.31 4.51
CA SER A 148 -14.45 -4.99 4.12
C SER A 148 -14.21 -6.04 3.03
N ALA A 149 -13.54 -5.67 1.95
CA ALA A 149 -13.20 -6.58 0.86
C ALA A 149 -12.34 -7.77 1.36
N SER A 150 -11.37 -7.50 2.23
CA SER A 150 -10.53 -8.53 2.84
C SER A 150 -11.31 -9.45 3.77
N ALA A 151 -12.27 -8.92 4.55
CA ALA A 151 -13.15 -9.72 5.39
C ALA A 151 -14.00 -10.70 4.58
N VAL A 152 -14.58 -10.23 3.46
CA VAL A 152 -15.35 -11.07 2.53
C VAL A 152 -14.44 -12.12 1.89
N ALA A 153 -13.26 -11.72 1.38
CA ALA A 153 -12.32 -12.64 0.76
C ALA A 153 -11.87 -13.76 1.71
N LEU A 154 -11.65 -13.47 2.99
CA LEU A 154 -11.28 -14.47 3.98
C LEU A 154 -12.36 -15.53 4.22
N VAL A 155 -13.65 -15.15 4.17
CA VAL A 155 -14.75 -16.11 4.33
C VAL A 155 -15.00 -16.89 3.03
N SER A 156 -14.85 -16.24 1.89
CA SER A 156 -15.11 -16.87 0.59
C SER A 156 -14.02 -17.86 0.16
N TYR A 157 -12.75 -17.56 0.46
CA TYR A 157 -11.60 -18.33 -0.03
C TYR A 157 -10.76 -18.97 1.08
N GLY A 158 -10.96 -18.59 2.34
CA GLY A 158 -10.14 -19.04 3.46
C GLY A 158 -10.80 -20.14 4.28
N ASP A 159 -10.11 -21.27 4.46
CA ASP A 159 -10.55 -22.31 5.36
C ASP A 159 -10.41 -21.87 6.83
N ASN A 160 -11.51 -21.97 7.59
CA ASN A 160 -11.56 -21.67 9.03
C ASN A 160 -11.07 -20.25 9.40
N ARG A 161 -11.33 -19.23 8.55
CA ARG A 161 -10.90 -17.83 8.76
C ARG A 161 -11.99 -16.88 9.26
N LEU A 162 -13.07 -17.41 9.83
CA LEU A 162 -14.21 -16.59 10.30
C LEU A 162 -13.79 -15.57 11.37
N SER A 163 -12.93 -15.96 12.31
CA SER A 163 -12.46 -15.07 13.39
C SER A 163 -11.67 -13.88 12.86
N GLU A 164 -10.76 -14.13 11.91
CA GLU A 164 -9.99 -13.09 11.23
C GLU A 164 -10.88 -12.18 10.38
N SER A 165 -11.84 -12.75 9.66
CA SER A 165 -12.81 -11.99 8.88
C SER A 165 -13.64 -11.04 9.77
N ILE A 166 -14.18 -11.53 10.88
CA ILE A 166 -14.95 -10.71 11.82
C ILE A 166 -14.12 -9.54 12.34
N ARG A 167 -12.83 -9.75 12.65
CA ARG A 167 -11.93 -8.68 13.10
C ARG A 167 -11.73 -7.59 12.03
N LEU A 168 -11.57 -7.99 10.76
CA LEU A 168 -11.46 -7.03 9.66
C LEU A 168 -12.79 -6.32 9.39
N ALA A 169 -13.92 -7.00 9.52
CA ALA A 169 -15.24 -6.39 9.41
C ALA A 169 -15.47 -5.35 10.53
N ILE A 170 -15.09 -5.66 11.78
CA ILE A 170 -15.14 -4.71 12.89
C ILE A 170 -14.25 -3.49 12.60
N LEU A 171 -13.02 -3.71 12.11
CA LEU A 171 -12.13 -2.61 11.74
C LEU A 171 -12.76 -1.72 10.65
N SER A 172 -13.36 -2.33 9.63
CA SER A 172 -14.09 -1.60 8.58
C SER A 172 -15.22 -0.73 9.16
N VAL A 173 -16.03 -1.29 10.07
CA VAL A 173 -17.10 -0.55 10.75
C VAL A 173 -16.55 0.61 11.59
N ILE A 174 -15.43 0.42 12.28
CA ILE A 174 -14.77 1.50 13.04
C ILE A 174 -14.33 2.63 12.11
N MET A 175 -13.66 2.32 11.00
CA MET A 175 -13.21 3.32 10.03
C MET A 175 -14.38 4.08 9.41
N ALA A 176 -15.45 3.35 9.03
CA ALA A 176 -16.68 3.94 8.54
C ALA A 176 -17.34 4.83 9.59
N GLY A 177 -17.36 4.40 10.86
CA GLY A 177 -17.90 5.18 11.97
C GLY A 177 -17.15 6.50 12.17
N ILE A 178 -15.82 6.49 12.06
CA ILE A 178 -14.98 7.70 12.14
C ILE A 178 -15.28 8.62 10.94
N ALA A 179 -15.38 8.07 9.72
CA ALA A 179 -15.72 8.85 8.53
C ALA A 179 -17.11 9.51 8.65
N LEU A 180 -18.11 8.75 9.09
CA LEU A 180 -19.46 9.26 9.33
C LEU A 180 -19.49 10.34 10.40
N ALA A 181 -18.72 10.17 11.49
CA ALA A 181 -18.59 11.21 12.51
C ALA A 181 -18.01 12.51 11.92
N ALA A 182 -17.00 12.42 11.06
CA ALA A 182 -16.39 13.59 10.41
C ALA A 182 -17.31 14.27 9.37
N MET A 183 -18.25 13.52 8.80
CA MET A 183 -19.30 14.09 7.94
C MET A 183 -20.40 14.83 8.72
N ILE A 184 -20.54 14.58 10.02
CA ILE A 184 -21.64 15.10 10.84
C ILE A 184 -21.17 16.20 11.80
N PHE A 185 -19.95 16.06 12.33
CA PHE A 185 -19.38 16.97 13.31
C PHE A 185 -18.18 17.69 12.72
N ASP A 186 -18.15 19.01 12.89
CA ASP A 186 -17.00 19.82 12.50
C ASP A 186 -15.73 19.36 13.24
N GLY A 187 -14.61 19.40 12.53
CA GLY A 187 -13.29 19.25 13.10
C GLY A 187 -12.84 20.51 13.83
N TYR A 188 -11.59 20.51 14.30
CA TYR A 188 -11.02 21.67 15.01
C TYR A 188 -10.79 22.87 14.06
N MET A 189 -10.29 22.61 12.84
CA MET A 189 -9.98 23.63 11.82
C MET A 189 -10.64 23.36 10.46
N THR A 190 -11.43 22.29 10.34
CA THR A 190 -12.07 21.88 9.07
C THR A 190 -13.54 21.60 9.31
N THR A 191 -14.42 22.10 8.45
CA THR A 191 -15.86 21.90 8.59
C THR A 191 -16.30 20.51 8.09
N SER A 192 -17.44 20.05 8.58
CA SER A 192 -18.10 18.83 8.10
C SER A 192 -18.54 18.95 6.64
N ASP A 193 -18.87 20.15 6.15
CA ASP A 193 -19.17 20.45 4.74
C ASP A 193 -17.94 20.17 3.85
N GLU A 194 -16.80 20.78 4.20
CA GLU A 194 -15.53 20.55 3.49
C GLU A 194 -15.13 19.07 3.51
N PHE A 195 -15.26 18.40 4.66
CA PHE A 195 -14.95 16.98 4.76
C PHE A 195 -15.82 16.13 3.83
N ARG A 196 -17.12 16.43 3.73
CA ARG A 196 -18.05 15.73 2.82
C ARG A 196 -17.66 15.89 1.36
N ASP A 197 -17.28 17.10 0.95
CA ASP A 197 -16.84 17.37 -0.42
C ASP A 197 -15.60 16.55 -0.76
N TYR A 198 -14.59 16.58 0.11
CA TYR A 198 -13.37 15.78 -0.10
C TYR A 198 -13.59 14.27 0.01
N LEU A 199 -14.55 13.81 0.81
CA LEU A 199 -14.91 12.39 0.85
C LEU A 199 -15.53 11.91 -0.47
N TRP A 200 -16.36 12.74 -1.11
CA TRP A 200 -16.91 12.44 -2.43
C TRP A 200 -15.85 12.45 -3.52
N LEU A 201 -14.91 13.42 -3.46
CA LEU A 201 -13.75 13.43 -4.35
C LEU A 201 -12.89 12.18 -4.17
N ALA A 202 -12.58 11.79 -2.93
CA ALA A 202 -11.86 10.56 -2.62
C ALA A 202 -12.59 9.31 -3.14
N THR A 203 -13.92 9.29 -3.06
CA THR A 203 -14.74 8.21 -3.62
C THR A 203 -14.58 8.14 -5.14
N ALA A 204 -14.65 9.28 -5.82
CA ALA A 204 -14.47 9.37 -7.27
C ALA A 204 -13.05 8.93 -7.68
N ASP A 205 -12.02 9.33 -6.93
CA ASP A 205 -10.62 8.96 -7.21
C ASP A 205 -10.39 7.45 -7.04
N ILE A 206 -10.88 6.86 -5.95
CA ILE A 206 -10.75 5.41 -5.71
C ILE A 206 -11.52 4.62 -6.77
N PHE A 207 -12.77 5.01 -7.06
CA PHE A 207 -13.57 4.34 -8.09
C PHE A 207 -12.95 4.47 -9.48
N GLY A 208 -12.53 5.68 -9.86
CA GLY A 208 -11.87 5.97 -11.13
C GLY A 208 -10.57 5.16 -11.28
N THR A 209 -9.79 5.03 -10.20
CA THR A 209 -8.57 4.21 -10.18
C THR A 209 -8.89 2.73 -10.42
N ILE A 210 -9.89 2.18 -9.73
CA ILE A 210 -10.30 0.77 -9.90
C ILE A 210 -10.78 0.52 -11.34
N VAL A 211 -11.66 1.37 -11.86
CA VAL A 211 -12.17 1.27 -13.24
C VAL A 211 -11.03 1.38 -14.24
N GLY A 212 -10.12 2.35 -14.06
CA GLY A 212 -8.95 2.53 -14.92
C GLY A 212 -8.04 1.29 -14.95
N ILE A 213 -7.74 0.72 -13.77
CA ILE A 213 -6.95 -0.53 -13.67
C ILE A 213 -7.68 -1.68 -14.36
N SER A 214 -8.98 -1.86 -14.13
CA SER A 214 -9.76 -2.93 -14.77
C SER A 214 -9.80 -2.79 -16.29
N LEU A 215 -9.98 -1.58 -16.81
CA LEU A 215 -9.96 -1.31 -18.25
C LEU A 215 -8.57 -1.56 -18.84
N ALA A 216 -7.49 -1.17 -18.15
CA ALA A 216 -6.14 -1.44 -18.58
C ALA A 216 -5.85 -2.95 -18.67
N ILE A 217 -6.23 -3.72 -17.63
CA ILE A 217 -6.12 -5.20 -17.64
C ILE A 217 -6.93 -5.78 -18.79
N GLY A 218 -8.16 -5.31 -18.99
CA GLY A 218 -9.02 -5.75 -20.09
C GLY A 218 -8.42 -5.48 -21.46
N ALA A 219 -7.82 -4.30 -21.67
CA ALA A 219 -7.13 -3.97 -22.91
C ALA A 219 -5.94 -4.89 -23.18
N PHE A 220 -5.10 -5.16 -22.17
CA PHE A 220 -4.00 -6.11 -22.31
C PHE A 220 -4.49 -7.53 -22.60
N ALA A 221 -5.53 -8.00 -21.90
CA ALA A 221 -6.11 -9.30 -22.12
C ALA A 221 -6.67 -9.44 -23.54
N MET A 222 -7.35 -8.41 -24.08
CA MET A 222 -7.84 -8.40 -25.46
C MET A 222 -6.69 -8.47 -26.47
N VAL A 223 -5.59 -7.73 -26.25
CA VAL A 223 -4.42 -7.76 -27.15
C VAL A 223 -3.77 -9.14 -27.15
N ILE A 224 -3.56 -9.74 -25.97
CA ILE A 224 -3.00 -11.09 -25.85
C ILE A 224 -3.92 -12.10 -26.54
N TRP A 225 -5.22 -12.06 -26.25
CA TRP A 225 -6.18 -12.97 -26.86
C TRP A 225 -6.24 -12.84 -28.39
N ALA A 226 -6.26 -11.61 -28.92
CA ALA A 226 -6.26 -11.38 -30.36
C ALA A 226 -4.97 -11.89 -31.01
N TYR A 227 -3.82 -11.71 -30.35
CA TYR A 227 -2.54 -12.22 -30.81
C TYR A 227 -2.49 -13.75 -30.78
N GLU A 228 -2.83 -14.39 -29.67
CA GLU A 228 -2.85 -15.85 -29.54
C GLU A 228 -3.79 -16.50 -30.55
N ASN A 229 -4.98 -15.92 -30.75
CA ASN A 229 -5.95 -16.42 -31.72
C ASN A 229 -5.49 -16.26 -33.18
N SER A 230 -4.47 -15.43 -33.43
CA SER A 230 -3.86 -15.26 -34.76
C SER A 230 -2.68 -16.20 -35.03
N LEU A 231 -2.18 -16.90 -34.02
CA LEU A 231 -1.08 -17.84 -34.17
C LEU A 231 -1.56 -19.13 -34.85
N PRO A 232 -0.73 -19.76 -35.71
CA PRO A 232 -1.03 -21.08 -36.23
C PRO A 232 -1.11 -22.08 -35.08
N LEU A 233 -1.91 -23.14 -35.27
CA LEU A 233 -1.94 -24.26 -34.33
C LEU A 233 -0.52 -24.79 -34.11
N PRO A 234 -0.11 -25.05 -32.86
CA PRO A 234 1.20 -25.62 -32.61
C PRO A 234 1.32 -26.95 -33.35
N GLU A 235 2.47 -27.17 -33.99
CA GLU A 235 2.73 -28.47 -34.60
C GLU A 235 2.68 -29.54 -33.51
N ASN A 236 2.02 -30.66 -33.82
CA ASN A 236 2.08 -31.82 -32.93
C ASN A 236 3.55 -32.21 -32.79
N SER A 237 3.97 -32.46 -31.55
CA SER A 237 5.29 -33.04 -31.30
C SER A 237 5.44 -34.29 -32.18
N LEU A 238 6.59 -34.43 -32.82
CA LEU A 238 6.92 -35.66 -33.52
C LEU A 238 6.79 -36.84 -32.53
N PRO A 239 6.39 -38.02 -33.02
CA PRO A 239 6.40 -39.20 -32.17
C PRO A 239 7.80 -39.36 -31.57
N PRO A 240 7.90 -39.83 -30.30
CA PRO A 240 9.18 -40.01 -29.64
C PRO A 240 10.13 -40.83 -30.50
N THR A 241 11.37 -40.36 -30.62
CA THR A 241 12.43 -41.11 -31.31
C THR A 241 12.79 -42.36 -30.52
N GLU A 242 13.36 -43.38 -31.16
CA GLU A 242 13.81 -44.58 -30.45
C GLU A 242 14.83 -44.27 -29.33
N GLU A 243 15.64 -43.22 -29.50
CA GLU A 243 16.59 -42.77 -28.49
C GLU A 243 15.89 -42.15 -27.27
N GLU A 244 14.86 -41.33 -27.49
CA GLU A 244 14.04 -40.77 -26.40
C GLU A 244 13.25 -41.86 -25.68
N ILE A 245 12.72 -42.84 -26.43
CA ILE A 245 12.05 -44.01 -25.84
C ILE A 245 13.04 -44.80 -24.97
N LYS A 246 14.24 -45.09 -25.49
CA LYS A 246 15.29 -45.76 -24.69
C LYS A 246 15.70 -44.95 -23.47
N HIS A 247 15.77 -43.62 -23.59
CA HIS A 247 16.08 -42.74 -22.48
C HIS A 247 14.98 -42.79 -21.41
N VAL A 248 13.71 -42.70 -21.79
CA VAL A 248 12.56 -42.79 -20.88
C VAL A 248 12.47 -44.19 -20.26
N VAL A 249 12.70 -45.26 -21.03
CA VAL A 249 12.74 -46.64 -20.54
C VAL A 249 13.88 -46.83 -19.54
N SER A 250 15.09 -46.35 -19.82
CA SER A 250 16.20 -46.43 -18.87
C SER A 250 15.96 -45.59 -17.60
N LEU A 251 15.30 -44.44 -17.71
CA LEU A 251 14.84 -43.67 -16.55
C LEU A 251 13.80 -44.45 -15.74
N ALA A 252 12.84 -45.10 -16.42
CA ALA A 252 11.82 -45.92 -15.79
C ALA A 252 12.44 -47.15 -15.11
N GLU A 253 13.33 -47.90 -15.76
CA GLU A 253 14.05 -49.05 -15.19
C GLU A 253 14.88 -48.65 -13.97
N ASN A 254 15.59 -47.53 -14.03
CA ASN A 254 16.38 -47.00 -12.91
C ASN A 254 15.54 -46.55 -11.70
N HIS A 255 14.27 -46.19 -11.89
CA HIS A 255 13.40 -45.68 -10.81
C HIS A 255 12.29 -46.64 -10.39
N ILE A 256 11.91 -47.60 -11.24
CA ILE A 256 10.84 -48.57 -10.97
C ILE A 256 11.39 -49.86 -10.33
N GLY A 257 12.71 -50.11 -10.38
CA GLY A 257 13.32 -51.19 -9.60
C GLY A 257 12.67 -52.54 -9.91
N GLY A 258 12.86 -53.00 -11.15
CA GLY A 258 12.17 -54.18 -11.68
C GLY A 258 13.08 -55.20 -12.36
N GLU A 259 14.39 -55.17 -12.13
CA GLU A 259 15.23 -56.36 -12.28
C GLU A 259 16.01 -56.58 -10.98
N GLU A 260 15.81 -57.79 -10.45
CA GLU A 260 16.09 -58.39 -9.13
C GLU A 260 17.56 -58.25 -8.65
N GLU A 261 17.82 -58.20 -7.34
CA GLU A 261 18.37 -59.35 -6.56
C GLU A 261 19.49 -60.14 -7.27
#